data_AF-H0SYJ8-F1
#
_entry.id   AF-H0SYJ8-F1
#
_cell.length_a   1.000
_cell.length_b   1.000
_cell.length_c   1.000
_cell.angle_alpha   90.00
_cell.angle_beta   90.00
_cell.angle_gamma   90.00
#
_symmetry.space_group_name_H-M   'P 1'
#
loop_
_entity.id
_entity.type
_entity.pdbx_description
1 polymer ?
#
loop_
_entity_poly.entity_id
_entity_poly.type
_entity_poly.pdbx_seq_one_letter_code
_entity_poly.pdbx_strand_id
1 'polypeptide(L)'
;MLAQINTTAADASFNGVNLLNGDTLKLTFNENGKSTLSITGVTFNTGGLGLSNLTSGTDFLDNNSANKVITLLNSASSTLRSEASTLGSNLSVVQIRQDFNKNLINVLQTGSSNLTLADTNEEAANSQALSTRQSIAVSALSLANQSQASVLQLLR
;
A
#
# COMPACT_ATOMS: atom_id res chain seq x y z
N MET A 1 -12.00 36.83 6.67
CA MET A 1 -11.91 35.58 7.46
C MET A 1 -12.86 34.50 6.94
N LEU A 2 -14.18 34.71 6.81
CA LEU A 2 -15.08 33.68 6.21
C LEU A 2 -14.66 33.25 4.80
N ALA A 3 -14.24 34.20 3.96
CA ALA A 3 -13.67 33.88 2.64
C ALA A 3 -12.43 32.98 2.71
N GLN A 4 -11.58 33.13 3.75
CA GLN A 4 -10.39 32.29 3.92
C GLN A 4 -10.74 30.86 4.34
N ILE A 5 -11.84 30.65 5.06
CA ILE A 5 -12.36 29.31 5.36
C ILE A 5 -12.76 28.63 4.05
N ASN A 6 -13.51 29.34 3.20
CA ASN A 6 -13.92 28.81 1.89
C ASN A 6 -12.73 28.49 0.99
N THR A 7 -11.74 29.38 0.91
CA THR A 7 -10.55 29.16 0.08
C THR A 7 -9.72 27.98 0.62
N THR A 8 -9.48 27.93 1.93
CA THR A 8 -8.73 26.82 2.55
C THR A 8 -9.43 25.47 2.33
N ALA A 9 -10.76 25.42 2.50
CA ALA A 9 -11.52 24.20 2.24
C ALA A 9 -11.48 23.79 0.76
N ALA A 10 -11.53 24.75 -0.17
CA ALA A 10 -11.44 24.48 -1.61
C ALA A 10 -10.03 24.03 -2.04
N ASP A 11 -8.98 24.59 -1.44
CA ASP A 11 -7.59 24.34 -1.79
C ASP A 11 -7.04 23.02 -1.19
N ALA A 12 -7.73 22.42 -0.21
CA ALA A 12 -7.34 21.17 0.46
C ALA A 12 -7.44 19.89 -0.41
N SER A 13 -7.40 20.03 -1.73
CA SER A 13 -7.44 18.93 -2.68
C SER A 13 -6.08 18.22 -2.79
N PHE A 14 -6.11 16.89 -2.94
CA PHE A 14 -4.94 16.08 -3.28
C PHE A 14 -5.29 15.10 -4.39
N ASN A 15 -4.51 15.06 -5.47
CA ASN A 15 -4.76 14.23 -6.65
C ASN A 15 -6.22 14.29 -7.17
N GLY A 16 -6.85 15.47 -7.11
CA GLY A 16 -8.21 15.68 -7.59
C GLY A 16 -9.32 15.22 -6.62
N VAL A 17 -8.99 14.83 -5.39
CA VAL A 17 -9.95 14.51 -4.34
C VAL A 17 -9.88 15.58 -3.24
N ASN A 18 -11.01 16.18 -2.89
CA ASN A 18 -11.13 17.13 -1.80
C ASN A 18 -12.17 16.65 -0.76
N LEU A 19 -11.67 16.08 0.34
CA LEU A 19 -12.49 15.58 1.44
C LEU A 19 -13.21 16.69 2.23
N LEU A 20 -12.80 17.95 2.09
CA LEU A 20 -13.45 19.11 2.71
C LEU A 20 -14.51 19.74 1.80
N ASN A 21 -14.65 19.25 0.57
CA ASN A 21 -15.66 19.68 -0.39
C ASN A 21 -16.68 18.59 -0.72
N GLY A 22 -16.68 17.48 0.03
CA GLY A 22 -17.64 16.38 -0.12
C GLY A 22 -17.21 15.25 -1.05
N ASP A 23 -15.98 15.28 -1.58
CA ASP A 23 -15.49 14.18 -2.42
C ASP A 23 -15.27 12.92 -1.59
N THR A 24 -15.28 11.77 -2.26
CA THR A 24 -15.02 10.48 -1.61
C THR A 24 -13.67 9.92 -2.04
N LEU A 25 -12.83 9.58 -1.06
CA LEU A 25 -11.59 8.85 -1.29
C LEU A 25 -11.83 7.36 -1.11
N LYS A 26 -11.72 6.60 -2.20
CA LYS A 26 -11.73 5.13 -2.17
C LYS A 26 -10.31 4.59 -2.16
N LEU A 27 -9.94 3.95 -1.05
CA LEU A 27 -8.68 3.24 -0.88
C LEU A 27 -8.90 1.75 -1.13
N THR A 28 -7.98 1.13 -1.87
CA THR A 28 -7.99 -0.30 -2.17
C THR A 28 -6.75 -0.93 -1.54
N PHE A 29 -6.94 -1.96 -0.72
CA PHE A 29 -5.86 -2.59 0.07
C PHE A 29 -5.34 -3.90 -0.52
N ASN A 30 -5.95 -4.41 -1.58
CA ASN A 30 -5.56 -5.65 -2.23
C ASN A 30 -5.71 -5.58 -3.75
N GLU A 31 -5.05 -6.51 -4.44
CA GLU A 31 -4.89 -6.53 -5.89
C GLU A 31 -6.20 -6.79 -6.63
N ASN A 32 -7.14 -7.47 -5.97
CA ASN A 32 -8.43 -7.83 -6.55
C ASN A 32 -9.55 -6.81 -6.28
N GLY A 33 -9.26 -5.70 -5.59
CA GLY A 33 -10.22 -4.63 -5.35
C GLY A 33 -11.36 -4.95 -4.38
N LYS A 34 -11.33 -6.11 -3.70
CA LYS A 34 -12.39 -6.54 -2.77
C LYS A 34 -12.23 -5.95 -1.36
N SER A 35 -11.01 -5.61 -0.97
CA SER A 35 -10.72 -4.98 0.31
C SER A 35 -10.55 -3.48 0.11
N THR A 36 -11.54 -2.71 0.51
CA THR A 36 -11.55 -1.25 0.29
C THR A 36 -11.98 -0.49 1.54
N LEU A 37 -11.44 0.71 1.72
CA LEU A 37 -11.93 1.71 2.66
C LEU A 37 -12.43 2.91 1.86
N SER A 38 -13.69 3.28 2.05
CA SER A 38 -14.25 4.49 1.48
C SER A 38 -14.31 5.56 2.57
N ILE A 39 -13.62 6.68 2.34
CA ILE A 39 -13.66 7.85 3.22
C ILE A 39 -14.50 8.90 2.50
N THR A 40 -15.72 9.09 2.99
CA THR A 40 -16.63 10.10 2.44
C THR A 40 -16.27 11.45 3.04
N GLY A 41 -15.96 12.42 2.19
CA GLY A 41 -15.72 13.79 2.61
C GLY A 41 -17.00 14.50 3.04
N VAL A 42 -16.80 15.63 3.69
CA VAL A 42 -17.83 16.52 4.20
C VAL A 42 -17.58 17.93 3.68
N THR A 43 -18.64 18.67 3.37
CA THR A 43 -18.49 20.05 2.91
C THR A 43 -18.27 20.98 4.11
N PHE A 44 -17.04 21.46 4.30
CA PHE A 44 -16.67 22.39 5.38
C PHE A 44 -16.34 23.80 4.88
N ASN A 45 -17.12 24.27 3.91
CA ASN A 45 -17.22 25.69 3.62
C ASN A 45 -18.03 26.41 4.73
N THR A 46 -18.12 27.73 4.66
CA THR A 46 -18.85 28.53 5.64
C THR A 46 -20.30 28.08 5.80
N GLY A 47 -20.98 27.72 4.70
CA GLY A 47 -22.35 27.20 4.74
C GLY A 47 -22.47 25.85 5.43
N GLY A 48 -21.56 24.91 5.14
CA GLY A 48 -21.54 23.58 5.76
C GLY A 48 -21.18 23.60 7.24
N LEU A 49 -20.45 24.62 7.69
CA LEU A 49 -20.18 24.89 9.10
C LEU A 49 -21.26 25.78 9.77
N GLY A 50 -22.29 26.18 9.04
CA GLY A 50 -23.36 27.07 9.53
C GLY A 50 -22.93 28.52 9.78
N LEU A 51 -21.74 28.92 9.30
CA LEU A 51 -21.18 30.26 9.46
C LEU A 51 -21.72 31.21 8.38
N SER A 52 -22.19 32.38 8.83
CA SER A 52 -22.66 33.46 7.96
C SER A 52 -21.94 34.77 8.25
N ASN A 53 -21.99 35.70 7.31
CA ASN A 53 -21.54 37.07 7.53
C ASN A 53 -22.29 37.69 8.71
N LEU A 54 -21.54 38.32 9.60
CA LEU A 54 -22.09 39.04 10.74
C LEU A 54 -22.55 40.42 10.30
N THR A 55 -23.72 40.83 10.78
CA THR A 55 -24.34 42.13 10.50
C THR A 55 -24.19 43.04 11.71
N SER A 56 -23.65 44.24 11.47
CA SER A 56 -23.46 45.24 12.53
C SER A 56 -24.81 45.73 13.04
N GLY A 57 -24.96 45.88 14.36
CA GLY A 57 -26.21 46.27 14.99
C GLY A 57 -27.22 45.14 15.21
N THR A 58 -26.94 43.90 14.77
CA THR A 58 -27.77 42.72 15.06
C THR A 58 -27.01 41.64 15.80
N ASP A 59 -25.84 41.22 15.30
CA ASP A 59 -25.13 40.05 15.82
C ASP A 59 -24.26 40.39 17.05
N PHE A 60 -23.96 41.67 17.25
CA PHE A 60 -23.26 42.21 18.43
C PHE A 60 -24.02 43.35 19.09
N LEU A 61 -25.36 43.27 19.12
CA LEU A 61 -26.20 44.27 19.76
C LEU A 61 -26.17 44.17 21.29
N ASP A 62 -26.20 42.95 21.83
CA ASP A 62 -26.19 42.67 23.26
C ASP A 62 -25.44 41.37 23.59
N ASN A 63 -25.39 41.02 24.89
CA ASN A 63 -24.74 39.79 25.34
C ASN A 63 -25.38 38.53 24.75
N ASN A 64 -26.69 38.54 24.51
CA ASN A 64 -27.39 37.38 23.97
C ASN A 64 -27.04 37.16 22.49
N SER A 65 -27.01 38.21 21.67
CA SER A 65 -26.60 38.11 20.27
C SER A 65 -25.13 37.68 20.16
N ALA A 66 -24.24 38.26 20.98
CA ALA A 66 -22.83 37.89 21.01
C ALA A 66 -22.62 36.42 21.43
N ASN A 67 -23.36 35.94 22.44
CA ASN A 67 -23.30 34.55 22.87
C ASN A 67 -23.75 33.57 21.78
N LYS A 68 -24.74 33.94 20.94
CA LYS A 68 -25.14 33.11 19.79
C LYS A 68 -24.00 32.92 18.79
N VAL A 69 -23.26 33.99 18.48
CA VAL A 69 -22.09 33.92 17.58
C VAL A 69 -21.02 33.01 18.18
N ILE A 70 -20.74 33.13 19.48
CA ILE A 70 -19.77 32.28 20.19
C ILE A 70 -20.20 30.81 20.15
N THR A 71 -21.47 30.52 20.44
CA THR A 71 -22.00 29.15 20.36
C THR A 71 -21.83 28.57 18.95
N LEU A 72 -22.13 29.34 17.91
CA LEU A 72 -21.97 28.90 16.53
C LEU A 72 -20.51 28.57 16.19
N LEU A 73 -19.56 29.43 16.59
CA LEU A 73 -18.13 29.18 16.39
C LEU A 73 -17.63 27.96 17.16
N ASN A 74 -18.11 27.75 18.39
CA ASN A 74 -17.78 26.57 19.18
C ASN A 74 -18.33 25.29 18.56
N SER A 75 -19.55 25.31 18.04
CA SER A 75 -20.14 24.19 17.29
C SER A 75 -19.32 23.87 16.04
N ALA A 76 -18.98 24.88 15.22
CA ALA A 76 -18.14 24.68 14.03
C ALA A 76 -16.77 24.09 14.39
N SER A 77 -16.13 24.59 15.45
CA SER A 77 -14.85 24.07 15.95
C SER A 77 -14.94 22.62 16.45
N SER A 78 -16.02 22.27 17.15
CA SER A 78 -16.29 20.91 17.60
C SER A 78 -16.47 19.95 16.43
N THR A 79 -17.23 20.34 15.41
CA THR A 79 -17.43 19.57 14.18
C THR A 79 -16.11 19.32 13.45
N LEU A 80 -15.28 20.35 13.29
CA LEU A 80 -13.96 20.22 12.67
C LEU A 80 -13.04 19.26 13.44
N ARG A 81 -13.06 19.31 14.78
CA ARG A 81 -12.28 18.39 15.63
C ARG A 81 -12.78 16.94 15.55
N SER A 82 -14.09 16.75 15.49
CA SER A 82 -14.69 15.43 15.31
C SER A 82 -14.25 14.81 13.98
N GLU A 83 -14.30 15.58 12.88
CA GLU A 83 -13.86 15.10 11.58
C GLU A 83 -12.36 14.82 11.54
N ALA A 84 -11.54 15.70 12.11
CA ALA A 84 -10.09 15.47 12.22
C ALA A 84 -9.76 14.18 12.98
N SER A 85 -10.54 13.86 14.03
CA SER A 85 -10.42 12.59 14.77
C SER A 85 -10.78 11.38 13.90
N THR A 86 -11.86 11.47 13.13
CA THR A 86 -12.28 10.43 12.16
C THR A 86 -11.21 10.20 11.10
N LEU A 87 -10.70 11.28 10.48
CA LEU A 87 -9.62 11.20 9.50
C LEU A 87 -8.33 10.62 10.10
N GLY A 88 -7.99 11.00 11.33
CA GLY A 88 -6.87 10.43 12.07
C GLY A 88 -7.02 8.93 12.32
N SER A 89 -8.22 8.48 12.71
CA SER A 89 -8.54 7.07 12.89
C SER A 89 -8.43 6.28 11.58
N ASN A 90 -8.95 6.84 10.49
CA ASN A 90 -8.82 6.27 9.14
C ASN A 90 -7.34 6.17 8.73
N LEU A 91 -6.53 7.19 9.00
CA LEU A 91 -5.10 7.16 8.73
C LEU A 91 -4.40 6.04 9.50
N SER A 92 -4.71 5.84 10.78
CA SER A 92 -4.16 4.72 11.55
C SER A 92 -4.52 3.37 10.94
N VAL A 93 -5.76 3.19 10.47
CA VAL A 93 -6.18 1.97 9.76
C VAL A 93 -5.36 1.76 8.49
N VAL A 94 -5.15 2.81 7.70
CA VAL A 94 -4.35 2.76 6.47
C VAL A 94 -2.89 2.40 6.78
N GLN A 95 -2.29 2.99 7.82
CA GLN A 95 -0.92 2.69 8.24
C GLN A 95 -0.77 1.22 8.67
N ILE A 96 -1.67 0.74 9.52
CA ILE A 96 -1.66 -0.67 9.97
C ILE A 96 -1.77 -1.63 8.78
N ARG A 97 -2.67 -1.34 7.82
CA ARG A 97 -2.82 -2.14 6.60
C ARG A 97 -1.58 -2.09 5.72
N GLN A 98 -0.96 -0.93 5.59
CA GLN A 98 0.28 -0.78 4.82
C GLN A 98 1.40 -1.64 5.43
N ASP A 99 1.57 -1.61 6.74
CA ASP A 99 2.63 -2.37 7.41
C ASP A 99 2.37 -3.87 7.36
N PHE A 100 1.12 -4.30 7.55
CA PHE A 100 0.73 -5.70 7.35
C PHE A 100 1.06 -6.17 5.94
N ASN A 101 0.71 -5.40 4.91
CA ASN A 101 0.98 -5.77 3.52
C ASN A 101 2.49 -5.83 3.23
N LYS A 102 3.29 -4.89 3.73
CA LYS A 102 4.76 -4.95 3.61
C LYS A 102 5.33 -6.22 4.24
N ASN A 103 4.88 -6.55 5.45
CA ASN A 103 5.32 -7.77 6.15
C ASN A 103 4.89 -9.02 5.38
N LEU A 104 3.66 -9.06 4.88
CA LEU A 104 3.16 -10.18 4.08
C LEU A 104 3.99 -10.35 2.79
N ILE A 105 4.31 -9.26 2.09
CA ILE A 105 5.17 -9.29 0.90
C ILE A 105 6.54 -9.88 1.24
N ASN A 106 7.18 -9.45 2.34
CA ASN A 106 8.48 -9.98 2.75
C ASN A 106 8.42 -11.49 3.06
N VAL A 107 7.37 -11.94 3.74
CA VAL A 107 7.15 -13.36 4.04
C VAL A 107 6.92 -14.16 2.76
N LEU A 108 6.07 -13.67 1.85
CA LEU A 108 5.80 -14.32 0.58
C LEU A 108 7.04 -14.36 -0.33
N GLN A 109 7.84 -13.30 -0.35
CA GLN A 109 9.10 -13.27 -1.08
C GLN A 109 10.06 -14.31 -0.53
N THR A 110 10.25 -14.37 0.79
CA THR A 110 11.10 -15.38 1.44
C THR A 110 10.58 -16.79 1.20
N GLY A 111 9.27 -17.02 1.32
CA GLY A 111 8.64 -18.31 1.06
C GLY A 111 8.79 -18.75 -0.40
N SER A 112 8.58 -17.84 -1.34
CA SER A 112 8.78 -18.10 -2.77
C SER A 112 10.25 -18.41 -3.09
N SER A 113 11.17 -17.68 -2.49
CA SER A 113 12.61 -17.96 -2.57
C SER A 113 12.90 -19.36 -2.04
N ASN A 114 12.43 -19.74 -0.85
CA ASN A 114 12.67 -21.08 -0.31
C ASN A 114 12.07 -22.21 -1.15
N LEU A 115 10.98 -21.97 -1.88
CA LEU A 115 10.36 -22.96 -2.77
C LEU A 115 11.04 -23.04 -4.16
N THR A 116 11.75 -21.99 -4.58
CA THR A 116 12.33 -21.90 -5.93
C THR A 116 13.86 -21.97 -5.94
N LEU A 117 14.51 -21.65 -4.82
CA LEU A 117 15.95 -21.82 -4.65
C LEU A 117 16.26 -23.30 -4.52
N ALA A 118 17.04 -23.80 -5.48
CA ALA A 118 17.67 -25.10 -5.38
C ALA A 118 18.74 -25.09 -4.26
N ASP A 119 18.89 -26.20 -3.55
CA ASP A 119 19.99 -26.36 -2.59
C ASP A 119 21.32 -26.43 -3.35
N THR A 120 22.16 -25.41 -3.20
CA THR A 120 23.45 -25.33 -3.87
C THR A 120 24.38 -26.49 -3.54
N ASN A 121 24.25 -27.11 -2.37
CA ASN A 121 25.06 -28.28 -2.00
C ASN A 121 24.59 -29.53 -2.75
N GLU A 122 23.27 -29.72 -2.87
CA GLU A 122 22.70 -30.84 -3.62
C GLU A 122 23.00 -30.69 -5.12
N GLU A 123 22.80 -29.49 -5.68
CA GLU A 123 23.17 -29.20 -7.07
C GLU A 123 24.67 -29.34 -7.31
N ALA A 124 25.53 -28.92 -6.37
CA ALA A 124 26.98 -29.12 -6.48
C ALA A 124 27.37 -30.61 -6.44
N ALA A 125 26.77 -31.39 -5.54
CA ALA A 125 26.99 -32.84 -5.47
C ALA A 125 26.50 -33.56 -6.73
N ASN A 126 25.33 -33.17 -7.25
CA ASN A 126 24.78 -33.72 -8.49
C ASN A 126 25.64 -33.34 -9.70
N SER A 127 26.14 -32.10 -9.76
CA SER A 127 27.08 -31.64 -10.80
C SER A 127 28.42 -32.40 -10.77
N GLN A 128 28.97 -32.64 -9.58
CA GLN A 128 30.19 -33.44 -9.41
C GLN A 128 29.96 -34.91 -9.79
N ALA A 129 28.82 -35.48 -9.38
CA ALA A 129 28.42 -36.83 -9.74
C ALA A 129 28.19 -36.98 -11.25
N LEU A 130 27.62 -35.96 -11.90
CA LEU A 130 27.43 -35.91 -13.35
C LEU A 130 28.77 -35.85 -14.08
N SER A 131 29.69 -34.97 -13.65
CA SER A 131 31.04 -34.86 -14.22
C SER A 131 31.81 -36.19 -14.09
N THR A 132 31.66 -36.86 -12.95
CA THR A 132 32.24 -38.18 -12.70
C THR A 132 31.63 -39.24 -13.63
N ARG A 133 30.30 -39.27 -13.77
CA ARG A 133 29.60 -40.15 -14.72
C ARG A 133 30.04 -39.92 -16.17
N GLN A 134 30.21 -38.66 -16.58
CA GLN A 134 30.68 -38.32 -17.93
C GLN A 134 32.11 -38.81 -18.16
N SER A 135 33.03 -38.62 -17.20
CA SER A 135 34.40 -39.14 -17.28
C SER A 135 34.44 -40.67 -17.39
N ILE A 136 33.61 -41.36 -16.60
CA ILE A 136 33.45 -42.83 -16.67
C ILE A 136 32.88 -43.24 -18.03
N ALA A 137 31.86 -42.56 -18.53
CA ALA A 137 31.24 -42.86 -19.82
C ALA A 137 32.22 -42.70 -20.99
N VAL A 138 33.04 -41.64 -20.99
CA VAL A 138 34.09 -41.41 -21.99
C VAL A 138 35.16 -42.50 -21.90
N SER A 139 35.61 -42.84 -20.69
CA SER A 139 36.61 -43.88 -20.46
C SER A 139 36.10 -45.27 -20.90
N ALA A 140 34.85 -45.59 -20.56
CA ALA A 140 34.19 -46.84 -20.95
C ALA A 140 33.99 -46.93 -22.47
N LEU A 141 33.64 -45.83 -23.14
CA LEU A 141 33.53 -45.77 -24.61
C LEU A 141 34.90 -45.94 -25.27
N SER A 142 35.96 -45.29 -24.76
CA SER A 142 37.32 -45.48 -25.24
C SER A 142 37.77 -46.93 -25.10
N LEU A 143 37.48 -47.56 -23.96
CA LEU A 143 37.80 -48.97 -23.71
C LEU A 143 37.01 -49.91 -24.62
N ALA A 144 35.73 -49.63 -24.88
CA ALA A 144 34.91 -50.41 -25.80
C ALA A 144 35.44 -50.33 -27.25
N ASN A 145 35.85 -49.14 -27.70
CA ASN A 145 36.47 -48.94 -29.02
C ASN A 145 37.83 -49.64 -29.13
N GLN A 146 38.67 -49.57 -28.10
CA GLN A 146 39.94 -50.30 -28.05
C GLN A 146 39.73 -51.82 -28.09
N SER A 147 38.77 -52.33 -27.30
CA SER A 147 38.40 -53.75 -27.28
C SER A 147 37.93 -54.25 -28.65
N GLN A 148 37.07 -53.49 -29.37
CA GLN A 148 36.66 -53.83 -30.73
C GLN A 148 37.84 -53.85 -31.72
N ALA A 149 38.78 -52.90 -31.62
CA ALA A 149 39.98 -52.89 -32.45
C ALA A 149 40.91 -54.09 -32.15
N SER A 150 41.08 -54.46 -30.88
CA SER A 150 41.87 -55.63 -30.48
C SER A 150 41.25 -56.94 -30.98
N VAL A 151 39.92 -57.08 -30.96
CA VAL A 151 39.23 -58.23 -31.55
C VAL A 151 39.46 -58.28 -33.07
N LEU A 152 39.42 -57.14 -33.76
CA LEU A 152 39.70 -57.08 -35.19
C LEU A 152 41.16 -57.42 -35.52
N GLN A 153 42.11 -57.12 -34.63
CA GLN A 153 43.52 -57.48 -34.79
C GLN A 153 43.79 -58.97 -34.53
N LEU A 154 42.95 -59.63 -33.71
CA LEU A 154 43.01 -61.06 -33.43
C LEU A 154 42.41 -61.92 -34.56
N LEU A 155 41.47 -61.36 -35.34
CA LEU A 155 40.82 -62.03 -36.47
C LEU A 155 41.54 -61.80 -37.82
N ARG A 156 42.77 -61.31 -37.79
CA ARG A 156 43.61 -61.03 -38.97
C ARG A 156 44.83 -61.92 -39.03
#